data_AF-A0A497R9H8-F1
#
_entry.id   AF-A0A497R9H8-F1
#
_cell.length_a   1.000
_cell.length_b   1.000
_cell.length_c   1.000
_cell.angle_alpha   90.00
_cell.angle_beta   90.00
_cell.angle_gamma   90.00
#
_symmetry.space_group_name_H-M   'P 1'
#
loop_
_entity.id
_entity.type
_entity.pdbx_description
1 polymer ?
#
loop_
_entity_poly.entity_id
_entity_poly.type
_entity_poly.pdbx_seq_one_letter_code
_entity_poly.pdbx_strand_id
1 'polypeptide(L)'
;MAFVKLTKSKKNIQFREKVIELAGNAVIKCYQCGECSGGCPEAGAMDLLPNQVMHKIQLGDESVLHANTFWICSTCLVCSTRCPKGIDIAKVM
;
A
#
# COMPACT_ATOMS: atom_id res chain seq x y z
N MET A 1 15.77 27.43 7.35
CA MET A 1 15.55 26.07 7.89
C MET A 1 14.07 25.92 8.22
N ALA A 2 13.31 25.17 7.42
CA ALA A 2 11.90 24.92 7.69
C ALA A 2 11.77 23.81 8.75
N PHE A 3 11.10 24.12 9.86
CA PHE A 3 10.75 23.12 10.87
C PHE A 3 9.61 22.26 10.33
N VAL A 4 9.88 20.97 10.12
CA VAL A 4 8.83 19.99 9.80
C VAL A 4 7.94 19.83 11.03
N LYS A 5 6.70 20.31 10.95
CA LYS A 5 5.68 20.05 11.97
C LYS A 5 5.21 18.61 11.84
N LEU A 6 5.68 17.73 12.73
CA LEU A 6 5.15 16.38 12.86
C LEU A 6 3.76 16.46 13.49
N THR A 7 2.72 16.32 12.69
CA THR A 7 1.34 16.16 13.16
C THR A 7 1.13 14.72 13.63
N LYS A 8 0.50 14.54 14.81
CA LYS A 8 0.05 13.21 15.25
C LYS A 8 -1.10 12.78 14.34
N SER A 9 -0.80 11.96 13.33
CA SER A 9 -1.84 11.30 12.54
C SER A 9 -2.65 10.37 13.45
N LYS A 10 -3.97 10.45 13.33
CA LYS A 10 -4.94 9.66 14.10
C LYS A 10 -4.84 8.22 13.58
N LYS A 11 -4.00 7.39 14.20
CA LYS A 11 -3.78 5.98 13.81
C LYS A 11 -5.10 5.21 13.92
N ASN A 12 -5.75 4.87 12.80
CA ASN A 12 -6.90 3.97 12.84
C ASN A 12 -6.41 2.51 12.80
N ILE A 13 -6.25 1.93 13.98
CA ILE A 13 -5.85 0.53 14.15
C ILE A 13 -6.92 -0.42 13.59
N GLN A 14 -8.21 -0.07 13.72
CA GLN A 14 -9.32 -0.90 13.23
C GLN A 14 -9.31 -1.00 11.71
N PHE A 15 -9.01 0.09 11.01
CA PHE A 15 -8.86 0.08 9.55
C PHE A 15 -7.80 -0.93 9.11
N ARG A 16 -6.61 -0.85 9.71
CA ARG A 16 -5.50 -1.77 9.41
C ARG A 16 -5.88 -3.22 9.70
N GLU A 17 -6.51 -3.49 10.85
CA GLU A 17 -6.96 -4.83 11.23
C GLU A 17 -8.00 -5.37 10.23
N LYS A 18 -8.89 -4.51 9.73
CA LYS A 18 -9.88 -4.92 8.73
C LYS A 18 -9.24 -5.30 7.40
N VAL A 19 -8.25 -4.53 6.93
CA VAL A 19 -7.51 -4.88 5.71
C VAL A 19 -6.77 -6.22 5.89
N ILE A 20 -6.18 -6.43 7.06
CA ILE A 20 -5.49 -7.68 7.38
C ILE A 20 -6.45 -8.88 7.39
N GLU A 21 -7.66 -8.73 7.92
CA GLU A 21 -8.70 -9.76 7.90
C GLU A 21 -9.07 -10.16 6.46
N LEU A 22 -9.18 -9.20 5.55
CA LEU A 22 -9.63 -9.41 4.17
C LEU A 22 -8.51 -9.90 3.23
N ALA A 23 -7.34 -9.24 3.29
CA ALA A 23 -6.22 -9.49 2.37
C ALA A 23 -5.15 -10.41 2.97
N GLY A 24 -5.15 -10.61 4.28
CA GLY A 24 -4.19 -11.43 5.02
C GLY A 24 -3.10 -10.61 5.74
N ASN A 25 -2.41 -11.26 6.68
CA ASN A 25 -1.38 -10.69 7.57
C ASN A 25 -0.10 -10.17 6.86
N ALA A 26 -0.08 -10.10 5.53
CA ALA A 26 1.12 -9.81 4.77
C ALA A 26 1.44 -8.31 4.70
N VAL A 27 0.46 -7.42 4.89
CA VAL A 27 0.67 -5.96 4.81
C VAL A 27 1.69 -5.46 5.83
N ILE A 28 1.67 -6.01 7.05
CA ILE A 28 2.63 -5.65 8.11
C ILE A 28 4.07 -6.07 7.75
N LYS A 29 4.25 -7.10 6.91
CA LYS A 29 5.58 -7.58 6.52
C LYS A 29 6.27 -6.66 5.50
N CYS A 30 5.55 -5.69 4.92
CA CYS A 30 6.11 -4.78 3.94
C CYS A 30 7.16 -3.87 4.59
N TYR A 31 8.37 -3.91 4.06
CA TYR A 31 9.52 -3.10 4.48
C TYR A 31 9.90 -2.00 3.47
N GLN A 32 9.00 -1.64 2.56
CA GLN A 32 9.15 -0.52 1.61
C GLN A 32 10.33 -0.64 0.61
N CYS A 33 10.63 -1.84 0.10
CA CYS A 33 11.66 -2.01 -0.95
C CYS A 33 11.32 -1.37 -2.31
N GLY A 34 10.04 -1.18 -2.63
CA GLY A 34 9.61 -0.54 -3.89
C GLY A 34 9.55 -1.45 -5.13
N GLU A 35 9.94 -2.74 -5.05
CA GLU A 35 9.92 -3.67 -6.20
C GLU A 35 8.55 -3.75 -6.88
N CYS A 36 7.47 -3.76 -6.09
CA CYS A 36 6.11 -3.77 -6.61
C CYS A 36 5.78 -2.51 -7.43
N SER A 37 6.29 -1.35 -7.01
CA SER A 37 6.04 -0.08 -7.67
C SER A 37 6.90 0.08 -8.91
N GLY A 38 8.18 -0.33 -8.85
CA GLY A 38 9.08 -0.32 -10.00
C GLY A 38 8.67 -1.31 -11.09
N GLY A 39 8.02 -2.41 -10.73
CA GLY A 39 7.51 -3.41 -11.67
C GLY A 39 6.08 -3.16 -12.18
N CYS A 40 5.35 -2.17 -11.66
CA CYS A 40 3.95 -1.96 -12.02
C CYS A 40 3.82 -1.29 -13.40
N PRO A 41 3.13 -1.92 -14.39
CA PRO A 41 2.93 -1.31 -15.71
C PRO A 41 2.13 -0.02 -15.67
N GLU A 42 1.18 0.07 -14.73
CA GLU A 42 0.25 1.20 -14.59
C GLU A 42 0.78 2.31 -13.67
N ALA A 43 2.01 2.19 -13.18
CA ALA A 43 2.59 3.10 -12.17
C ALA A 43 2.47 4.59 -12.57
N GLY A 44 2.60 4.89 -13.86
CA GLY A 44 2.53 6.27 -14.37
C GLY A 44 1.15 6.91 -14.30
N ALA A 45 0.08 6.12 -14.19
CA ALA A 45 -1.29 6.61 -14.07
C ALA A 45 -1.79 6.66 -12.61
N MET A 46 -1.15 5.90 -11.71
CA MET A 46 -1.54 5.76 -10.31
C MET A 46 -1.23 7.03 -9.49
N ASP A 47 -2.16 7.42 -8.61
CA ASP A 47 -1.96 8.48 -7.62
C ASP A 47 -1.21 7.99 -6.37
N LEU A 48 -1.34 6.71 -6.05
CA LEU A 48 -0.52 6.00 -5.07
C LEU A 48 0.11 4.74 -5.67
N LEU A 49 1.43 4.63 -5.58
CA LEU A 49 2.11 3.41 -5.98
C LEU A 49 1.84 2.26 -5.00
N PRO A 50 1.94 0.99 -5.43
CA PRO A 50 1.64 -0.16 -4.58
C PRO A 50 2.35 -0.14 -3.22
N ASN A 51 3.65 0.20 -3.16
CA ASN A 51 4.35 0.28 -1.87
C ASN A 51 3.80 1.38 -0.94
N GLN A 52 3.32 2.49 -1.51
CA GLN A 52 2.74 3.62 -0.78
C GLN A 52 1.37 3.25 -0.21
N VAL A 53 0.54 2.52 -0.98
CA VAL A 53 -0.73 1.93 -0.51
C VAL A 53 -0.47 1.07 0.73
N MET A 54 0.50 0.15 0.63
CA MET A 54 0.90 -0.71 1.75
C MET A 54 1.36 0.10 2.96
N HIS A 55 2.15 1.16 2.76
CA HIS A 55 2.62 2.02 3.84
C HIS A 55 1.48 2.75 4.55
N LYS A 56 0.55 3.32 3.78
CA LYS A 56 -0.63 4.01 4.33
C LYS A 56 -1.49 3.07 5.16
N ILE A 57 -1.71 1.84 4.68
CA ILE A 57 -2.44 0.82 5.44
C ILE A 57 -1.69 0.46 6.74
N GLN A 58 -0.36 0.31 6.70
CA GLN A 58 0.43 0.05 7.92
C GLN A 58 0.27 1.16 8.97
N LEU A 59 0.16 2.40 8.51
CA LEU A 59 -0.04 3.58 9.36
C LEU A 59 -1.50 3.75 9.84
N GLY A 60 -2.44 2.97 9.29
CA GLY A 60 -3.87 3.14 9.55
C GLY A 60 -4.43 4.41 8.92
N ASP A 61 -3.86 4.85 7.78
CA ASP A 61 -4.27 6.03 7.04
C ASP A 61 -5.35 5.68 6.00
N GLU A 62 -6.60 5.97 6.35
CA GLU A 62 -7.78 5.73 5.52
C GLU A 62 -7.83 6.60 4.26
N SER A 63 -7.00 7.64 4.13
CA SER A 63 -6.96 8.43 2.89
C SER A 63 -6.63 7.57 1.66
N VAL A 64 -6.03 6.40 1.87
CA VAL A 64 -5.81 5.41 0.81
C VAL A 64 -7.10 4.99 0.12
N LEU A 65 -8.24 4.91 0.84
CA LEU A 65 -9.55 4.51 0.29
C LEU A 65 -10.10 5.48 -0.76
N HIS A 66 -9.55 6.70 -0.82
CA HIS A 66 -9.94 7.71 -1.81
C HIS A 66 -9.02 7.73 -3.03
N ALA A 67 -8.03 6.84 -3.10
CA ALA A 67 -7.08 6.80 -4.20
C ALA A 67 -7.72 6.20 -5.47
N ASN A 68 -7.38 6.76 -6.62
CA ASN A 68 -7.79 6.23 -7.92
C ASN A 68 -7.01 4.96 -8.31
N THR A 69 -5.86 4.72 -7.68
CA THR A 69 -4.99 3.55 -7.90
C THR A 69 -5.74 2.22 -7.95
N PHE A 70 -6.77 2.02 -7.11
CA PHE A 70 -7.53 0.76 -7.10
C PHE A 70 -8.30 0.53 -8.40
N TRP A 71 -8.80 1.59 -9.02
CA TRP A 71 -9.49 1.52 -10.32
C TRP A 71 -8.52 1.40 -11.49
N ILE A 72 -7.26 1.81 -11.30
CA ILE A 72 -6.19 1.73 -12.30
C ILE A 72 -5.52 0.35 -12.28
N CYS A 73 -5.49 -0.32 -11.12
CA CYS A 73 -4.88 -1.63 -10.96
C CYS A 73 -5.50 -2.66 -11.93
N SER A 74 -4.68 -3.20 -12.83
CA SER A 74 -5.09 -4.25 -13.78
C SER A 74 -5.04 -5.67 -13.18
N THR A 75 -4.73 -5.80 -11.89
CA THR A 75 -4.54 -7.09 -11.20
C THR A 75 -3.58 -8.03 -11.95
N CYS A 76 -2.52 -7.48 -12.56
CA CYS A 76 -1.58 -8.25 -13.38
C CYS A 76 -0.63 -9.18 -12.59
N LEU A 77 -0.70 -9.17 -11.25
CA LEU A 77 0.05 -10.04 -10.33
C LEU A 77 1.59 -9.91 -10.33
N VAL A 78 2.16 -8.98 -11.11
CA VAL A 78 3.62 -8.74 -11.14
C VAL A 78 4.16 -8.40 -9.76
N CYS A 79 3.45 -7.53 -9.03
CA CYS A 79 3.83 -7.09 -7.69
C CYS A 79 3.84 -8.25 -6.67
N SER A 80 2.84 -9.15 -6.72
CA SER A 80 2.76 -10.32 -5.83
C SER A 80 3.87 -11.32 -6.12
N THR A 81 4.13 -11.59 -7.40
CA THR A 81 5.14 -12.58 -7.83
C THR A 81 6.56 -12.16 -7.46
N ARG A 82 6.87 -10.87 -7.55
CA ARG A 82 8.23 -10.35 -7.30
C ARG A 82 8.48 -9.93 -5.86
N CYS A 83 7.47 -9.94 -4.99
CA CYS A 83 7.64 -9.46 -3.62
C CYS A 83 8.64 -10.35 -2.85
N PRO A 84 9.79 -9.82 -2.39
CA PRO A 84 10.78 -10.60 -1.64
C PRO A 84 10.28 -11.04 -0.26
N LYS A 85 9.18 -10.47 0.22
CA LYS A 85 8.49 -10.84 1.47
C LYS A 85 7.31 -11.79 1.23
N GLY A 86 7.06 -12.21 -0.01
CA GLY A 86 5.95 -13.09 -0.38
C GLY A 86 4.58 -12.49 -0.07
N ILE A 87 4.44 -11.16 -0.22
CA ILE A 87 3.18 -10.47 0.02
C ILE A 87 2.34 -10.56 -1.25
N ASP A 88 1.10 -11.00 -1.12
CA ASP A 88 0.12 -10.93 -2.21
C ASP A 88 -0.45 -9.50 -2.30
N ILE A 89 0.32 -8.62 -2.94
CA ILE A 89 0.00 -7.19 -3.06
C ILE A 89 -1.22 -7.00 -3.96
N ALA A 90 -1.35 -7.79 -5.03
CA ALA A 90 -2.51 -7.72 -5.91
C ALA A 90 -3.84 -8.03 -5.21
N LYS A 91 -3.83 -8.83 -4.14
CA LYS A 91 -5.02 -9.07 -3.30
C LYS A 91 -5.38 -7.87 -2.40
N VAL A 92 -4.42 -6.96 -2.16
CA VAL A 92 -4.63 -5.73 -1.38
C VAL A 92 -5.14 -4.59 -2.25
N MET A 93 -4.75 -4.58 -3.53
CA MET A 93 -5.18 -3.59 -4.53
C MET A 93 -6.57 -3.93 -5.05
#